data_AF-A0A5J4P8B7-F1
#
_entry.id   AF-A0A5J4P8B7-F1
#
_cell.length_a   1.000
_cell.length_b   1.000
_cell.length_c   1.000
_cell.angle_alpha   90.00
_cell.angle_beta   90.00
_cell.angle_gamma   90.00
#
_symmetry.space_group_name_H-M   'P 1'
#
loop_
_entity.id
_entity.type
_entity.pdbx_description
1 polymer ?
#
loop_
_entity_poly.entity_id
_entity_poly.type
_entity_poly.pdbx_seq_one_letter_code
_entity_poly.pdbx_strand_id
1 'polypeptide(L)'
;RGEDVILLFRKFASDFAEKYHMPAVQLSEEAKEILISYRWPGNVRQLKNVTEQISIIETNREITRDILANYLPVQAEERFPALIGGIRGAKGFESEREILYQVLFDMRQDVTELKKLVHDIMTEKVSSGGAYSKTTPQSQASTAINTRAVTSAHEDDDIQDAEEYVEETLALKDMEKEMIRKALDKHRGKRKY
;
A
#
# COMPACT_ATOMS: atom_id res chain seq x y z
N ARG A 1 -21.49 20.84 8.93
CA ARG A 1 -21.34 19.37 8.76
C ARG A 1 -20.88 18.66 10.03
N GLY A 2 -20.27 19.33 11.02
CA GLY A 2 -19.95 18.72 12.32
C GLY A 2 -21.18 18.39 13.17
N GLU A 3 -22.25 19.20 13.09
CA GLU A 3 -23.46 19.02 13.89
C GLU A 3 -24.21 17.71 13.61
N ASP A 4 -24.15 17.21 12.37
CA ASP A 4 -24.77 15.93 12.00
C ASP A 4 -24.19 14.75 12.79
N VAL A 5 -22.90 14.83 13.16
CA VAL A 5 -22.18 13.77 13.87
C VAL A 5 -22.72 13.60 15.30
N ILE A 6 -23.09 14.70 15.95
CA ILE A 6 -23.69 14.67 17.29
C ILE A 6 -25.09 14.07 17.23
N LEU A 7 -25.88 14.47 16.22
CA LEU A 7 -27.23 13.94 16.05
C LEU A 7 -27.21 12.43 15.77
N LEU A 8 -26.29 11.98 14.90
CA LEU A 8 -26.05 10.58 14.61
C LEU A 8 -25.61 9.80 15.86
N PHE A 9 -24.68 10.35 16.65
CA PHE A 9 -24.26 9.73 17.90
C PHE A 9 -25.44 9.55 18.85
N ARG A 10 -26.25 10.59 19.05
CA ARG A 10 -27.44 10.52 19.91
C ARG A 10 -28.42 9.45 19.45
N LYS A 11 -28.64 9.35 18.14
CA LYS A 11 -29.51 8.34 17.53
C LYS A 11 -28.98 6.93 17.80
N PHE A 12 -27.69 6.68 17.58
CA PHE A 12 -27.09 5.37 17.87
C PHE A 12 -27.07 5.04 19.37
N ALA A 13 -26.77 6.01 20.23
CA ALA A 13 -26.78 5.81 21.67
C ALA A 13 -28.17 5.41 22.17
N SER A 14 -29.23 6.01 21.62
CA SER A 14 -30.61 5.61 21.91
C SER A 14 -30.94 4.20 21.39
N ASP A 15 -30.54 3.88 20.15
CA ASP A 15 -30.76 2.55 19.57
C ASP A 15 -30.07 1.45 20.41
N PHE A 16 -28.86 1.69 20.89
CA PHE A 16 -28.11 0.74 21.72
C PHE A 16 -28.64 0.65 23.14
N ALA A 17 -29.07 1.78 23.72
CA ALA A 17 -29.76 1.80 25.01
C ALA A 17 -30.98 0.87 25.02
N GLU A 18 -31.81 0.96 23.97
CA GLU A 18 -32.97 0.10 23.80
C GLU A 18 -32.58 -1.36 23.58
N LYS A 19 -31.63 -1.62 22.67
CA LYS A 19 -31.15 -2.98 22.33
C LYS A 19 -30.57 -3.74 23.52
N TYR A 20 -29.83 -3.05 24.39
CA TYR A 20 -29.14 -3.67 25.52
C TYR A 20 -29.85 -3.45 26.87
N HIS A 21 -31.04 -2.84 26.87
CA HIS A 21 -31.79 -2.48 28.08
C HIS A 21 -30.95 -1.68 29.09
N MET A 22 -30.14 -0.75 28.59
CA MET A 22 -29.29 0.13 29.37
C MET A 22 -29.69 1.59 29.17
N PRO A 23 -29.41 2.49 30.13
CA PRO A 23 -29.64 3.90 29.94
C PRO A 23 -28.77 4.48 28.81
N ALA A 24 -29.34 5.40 28.03
CA ALA A 24 -28.63 6.04 26.93
C ALA A 24 -27.45 6.88 27.42
N VAL A 25 -26.34 6.72 26.72
CA VAL A 25 -25.11 7.45 26.98
C VAL A 25 -25.21 8.88 26.45
N GLN A 26 -24.71 9.84 27.21
CA GLN A 26 -24.68 11.26 26.87
C GLN A 26 -23.24 11.77 26.79
N LEU A 27 -23.01 12.71 25.87
CA LEU A 27 -21.71 13.36 25.70
C LEU A 27 -21.70 14.67 26.49
N SER A 28 -20.63 14.87 27.26
CA SER A 28 -20.26 16.18 27.79
C SER A 28 -19.93 17.17 26.65
N GLU A 29 -19.92 18.47 26.94
CA GLU A 29 -19.63 19.49 25.93
C GLU A 29 -18.23 19.33 25.33
N GLU A 30 -17.23 19.04 26.17
CA GLU A 30 -15.85 18.78 25.74
C GLU A 30 -15.73 17.54 24.83
N ALA A 31 -16.54 16.51 25.10
CA ALA A 31 -16.58 15.31 24.27
C ALA A 31 -17.21 15.60 22.90
N LYS A 32 -18.21 16.48 22.82
CA LYS A 32 -18.81 16.90 21.54
C LYS A 32 -17.80 17.63 20.67
N GLU A 33 -16.99 18.51 21.25
CA GLU A 33 -15.95 19.25 20.52
C GLU A 33 -14.95 18.29 19.85
N ILE A 34 -14.49 17.27 20.59
CA ILE A 34 -13.60 16.24 20.03
C ILE A 34 -14.29 15.48 18.91
N LEU A 35 -15.53 15.04 19.13
CA LEU A 35 -16.30 14.27 18.17
C LEU A 35 -16.48 15.04 16.83
N ILE A 36 -16.66 16.36 16.90
CA ILE A 36 -16.75 17.26 15.74
C ILE A 36 -15.39 17.42 15.06
N SER A 37 -14.33 17.63 15.83
CA SER A 37 -12.98 17.87 15.30
C SER A 37 -12.35 16.63 14.65
N TYR A 38 -12.82 15.43 15.02
CA TYR A 38 -12.26 14.18 14.56
C TYR A 38 -12.62 13.91 13.09
N ARG A 39 -11.60 13.70 12.25
CA ARG A 39 -11.77 13.39 10.83
C ARG A 39 -12.10 11.91 10.68
N TRP A 40 -13.38 11.52 10.78
CA TRP A 40 -13.86 10.13 10.70
C TRP A 40 -13.45 9.40 9.39
N PRO A 41 -12.34 8.63 9.33
CA PRO A 41 -11.85 8.06 8.07
C PRO A 41 -12.76 6.98 7.48
N GLY A 42 -13.56 6.32 8.32
CA GLY A 42 -14.54 5.29 7.95
C GLY A 42 -16.00 5.73 8.05
N ASN A 43 -16.26 7.05 8.09
CA ASN A 43 -17.60 7.65 8.16
C ASN A 43 -18.47 7.10 9.32
N VAL A 44 -19.80 7.16 9.15
CA VAL A 44 -20.86 6.81 10.11
C VAL A 44 -20.69 5.41 10.73
N ARG A 45 -20.03 4.47 10.05
CA ARG A 45 -19.80 3.12 10.59
C ARG A 45 -18.81 3.13 11.76
N GLN A 46 -17.74 3.92 11.67
CA GLN A 46 -16.81 4.06 12.79
C GLN A 46 -17.45 4.76 13.97
N LEU A 47 -18.23 5.81 13.71
CA LEU A 47 -19.03 6.47 14.75
C LEU A 47 -19.94 5.48 15.45
N LYS A 48 -20.69 4.68 14.69
CA LYS A 48 -21.58 3.64 15.24
C LYS A 48 -20.81 2.64 16.11
N ASN A 49 -19.66 2.14 15.65
CA ASN A 49 -18.84 1.19 16.41
C ASN A 49 -18.34 1.79 17.73
N VAL A 50 -17.84 3.03 17.69
CA VAL A 50 -17.38 3.75 18.89
C VAL A 50 -18.56 3.96 19.85
N THR A 51 -19.72 4.41 19.36
CA THR A 51 -20.92 4.55 20.19
C THR A 51 -21.38 3.22 20.80
N GLU A 52 -21.32 2.12 20.04
CA GLU A 52 -21.66 0.77 20.53
C GLU A 52 -20.71 0.33 21.65
N GLN A 53 -19.40 0.48 21.44
CA GLN A 53 -18.38 0.14 22.42
C GLN A 53 -18.55 0.93 23.71
N ILE A 54 -18.71 2.25 23.62
CA ILE A 54 -18.94 3.11 24.78
C ILE A 54 -20.22 2.68 25.51
N SER A 55 -21.29 2.37 24.77
CA SER A 55 -22.57 1.97 25.37
C SER A 55 -22.49 0.65 26.13
N ILE A 56 -21.62 -0.27 25.71
CA ILE A 56 -21.42 -1.60 26.32
C ILE A 56 -20.40 -1.58 27.47
N ILE A 57 -19.30 -0.85 27.29
CA ILE A 57 -18.13 -0.94 28.19
C ILE A 57 -18.25 0.06 29.34
N GLU A 58 -18.78 1.26 29.11
CA GLU A 58 -18.84 2.28 30.14
C GLU A 58 -19.99 2.07 31.11
N THR A 59 -19.64 2.06 32.40
CA THR A 59 -20.63 2.06 33.49
C THR A 59 -21.22 3.46 33.67
N ASN A 60 -20.40 4.50 33.48
CA ASN A 60 -20.84 5.89 33.53
C ASN A 60 -21.58 6.26 32.25
N ARG A 61 -22.68 7.00 32.39
CA ARG A 61 -23.54 7.43 31.27
C ARG A 61 -23.20 8.83 30.79
N GLU A 62 -22.36 9.56 31.51
CA GLU A 62 -21.77 10.81 31.05
C GLU A 62 -20.36 10.55 30.54
N ILE A 63 -20.13 10.86 29.27
CA ILE A 63 -18.86 10.62 28.59
C ILE A 63 -18.09 11.93 28.49
N THR A 64 -16.98 11.97 29.21
CA THR A 64 -15.98 13.05 29.18
C THR A 64 -15.04 12.88 27.98
N ARG A 65 -14.34 13.97 27.65
CA ARG A 65 -13.24 14.01 26.69
C ARG A 65 -12.27 12.83 26.81
N ASP A 66 -11.77 12.56 28.01
CA ASP A 66 -10.74 11.53 28.23
C ASP A 66 -11.27 10.13 27.93
N ILE A 67 -12.51 9.85 28.35
CA ILE A 67 -13.17 8.58 28.08
C ILE A 67 -13.32 8.40 26.57
N LEU A 68 -13.88 9.39 25.87
CA LEU A 68 -14.06 9.34 24.42
C LEU A 68 -12.73 9.16 23.67
N ALA A 69 -11.67 9.85 24.10
CA ALA A 69 -10.35 9.78 23.48
C ALA A 69 -9.75 8.36 23.49
N ASN A 70 -10.06 7.55 24.50
CA ASN A 70 -9.59 6.17 24.57
C ASN A 70 -10.23 5.25 23.52
N TYR A 71 -11.45 5.57 23.06
CA TYR A 71 -12.17 4.79 22.05
C TYR A 71 -11.94 5.30 20.63
N LEU A 72 -11.43 6.52 20.47
CA LEU A 72 -11.11 7.07 19.16
C LEU A 72 -9.75 6.50 18.69
N PRO A 73 -9.67 5.94 17.47
CA PRO A 73 -8.40 5.50 16.95
C PRO A 73 -7.47 6.71 16.86
N VAL A 74 -6.23 6.56 17.33
CA VAL A 74 -5.20 7.59 17.16
C VAL A 74 -5.11 7.88 15.67
N GLN A 75 -5.38 9.13 15.28
CA GLN A 75 -5.19 9.61 13.91
C GLN A 75 -3.68 9.63 13.64
N ALA A 76 -3.11 8.45 13.41
CA ALA A 76 -1.87 8.34 12.71
C ALA A 76 -2.21 8.76 11.29
N GLU A 77 -2.00 10.04 10.99
CA GLU A 77 -1.92 10.56 9.62
C GLU A 77 -1.14 9.52 8.81
N GLU A 78 -1.86 8.87 7.89
CA GLU A 78 -1.31 8.08 6.81
C GLU A 78 -0.18 7.12 7.22
N ARG A 79 -0.56 5.96 7.79
CA ARG A 79 0.31 4.78 7.75
C ARG A 79 0.36 4.25 6.32
N PHE A 80 1.03 4.99 5.44
CA PHE A 80 1.89 4.40 4.43
C PHE A 80 2.82 3.38 5.11
N PRO A 81 3.36 2.39 4.39
CA PRO A 81 4.27 1.40 4.96
C PRO A 81 5.29 2.10 5.86
N ALA A 82 5.26 1.75 7.14
CA ALA A 82 6.03 2.42 8.16
C ALA A 82 7.53 2.20 7.87
N LEU A 83 8.18 3.18 7.27
CA LEU A 83 9.57 3.44 7.57
C LEU A 83 9.62 3.77 9.06
N ILE A 84 10.28 2.93 9.85
CA ILE A 84 10.64 3.24 11.23
C ILE A 84 11.34 4.60 11.21
N GLY A 85 10.68 5.64 11.72
CA GLY A 85 11.18 6.99 11.50
C GLY A 85 10.34 8.10 12.11
N GLY A 86 9.94 7.95 13.38
CA GLY A 86 9.65 9.13 14.17
C GLY A 86 10.98 9.81 14.51
N ILE A 87 11.39 10.84 13.75
CA ILE A 87 12.14 12.02 14.21
C ILE A 87 12.01 13.12 13.14
N ARG A 88 11.57 14.28 13.61
CA ARG A 88 11.51 15.55 12.87
C ARG A 88 12.87 15.91 12.26
N GLY A 89 12.84 16.45 11.04
CA GLY A 89 13.85 17.37 10.53
C GLY A 89 14.97 16.73 9.70
N ALA A 90 14.96 17.03 8.39
CA ALA A 90 16.06 16.93 7.41
C ALA A 90 16.84 15.59 7.24
N LYS A 91 16.75 14.64 8.17
CA LYS A 91 17.47 13.35 8.15
C LYS A 91 16.71 12.21 7.46
N GLY A 92 15.44 12.40 7.13
CA GLY A 92 14.60 11.36 6.52
C GLY A 92 15.18 10.79 5.23
N PHE A 93 15.77 11.65 4.38
CA PHE A 93 16.39 11.22 3.11
C PHE A 93 17.71 10.47 3.29
N GLU A 94 18.51 10.79 4.31
CA GLU A 94 19.74 10.05 4.62
C GLU A 94 19.41 8.66 5.18
N SER A 95 18.45 8.59 6.10
CA SER A 95 17.99 7.32 6.66
C SER A 95 17.32 6.42 5.61
N GLU A 96 16.54 6.97 4.67
CA GLU A 96 15.92 6.19 3.60
C GLU A 96 16.97 5.63 2.64
N ARG A 97 17.97 6.44 2.28
CA ARG A 97 19.10 6.01 1.44
C ARG A 97 19.89 4.87 2.11
N GLU A 98 20.16 4.98 3.41
CA GLU A 98 20.86 3.93 4.16
C GLU A 98 20.05 2.63 4.24
N ILE A 99 18.75 2.72 4.49
CA ILE A 99 17.85 1.55 4.50
C ILE A 99 17.80 0.90 3.12
N LEU A 100 17.66 1.68 2.05
CA LEU A 100 17.63 1.17 0.69
C LEU A 100 18.95 0.48 0.33
N TYR A 101 20.09 1.05 0.73
CA TYR A 101 21.39 0.40 0.51
C TYR A 101 21.52 -0.91 1.26
N GLN A 102 21.01 -1.00 2.49
CA GLN A 102 21.03 -2.24 3.26
C GLN A 102 20.16 -3.31 2.60
N VAL A 103 18.96 -2.98 2.15
CA VAL A 103 18.07 -3.91 1.42
C VAL A 103 18.70 -4.35 0.09
N LEU A 104 19.28 -3.44 -0.68
CA LEU A 104 19.95 -3.77 -1.94
C LEU A 104 21.20 -4.64 -1.71
N PHE A 105 21.89 -4.45 -0.59
CA PHE A 105 23.03 -5.28 -0.20
C PHE A 105 22.60 -6.69 0.18
N ASP A 106 21.52 -6.82 0.97
CA ASP A 106 20.93 -8.12 1.33
C ASP A 106 20.44 -8.85 0.07
N MET A 107 19.76 -8.16 -0.84
CA MET A 107 19.34 -8.74 -2.12
C MET A 107 20.53 -9.22 -2.97
N ARG A 108 21.66 -8.49 -2.94
CA ARG A 108 22.88 -8.93 -3.64
C ARG A 108 23.44 -10.21 -3.04
N GLN A 109 23.41 -10.35 -1.71
CA GLN A 109 23.80 -11.57 -1.04
C GLN A 109 22.88 -12.73 -1.43
N ASP A 110 21.56 -12.53 -1.38
CA ASP A 110 20.56 -13.53 -1.78
C ASP A 110 20.75 -13.99 -3.22
N VAL A 111 21.02 -13.08 -4.16
CA VAL A 111 21.31 -13.42 -5.57
C VAL A 111 22.60 -14.23 -5.69
N THR A 112 23.60 -13.96 -4.84
CA THR A 112 24.86 -14.70 -4.83
C THR A 112 24.65 -16.11 -4.26
N GLU A 113 23.85 -16.23 -3.20
CA GLU A 113 23.46 -17.51 -2.60
C GLU A 113 22.59 -18.35 -3.54
N LEU A 114 21.63 -17.73 -4.25
CA LEU A 114 20.84 -18.36 -5.29
C LEU A 114 21.72 -18.86 -6.45
N LYS A 115 22.68 -18.05 -6.91
CA LYS A 115 23.64 -18.48 -7.94
C LYS A 115 24.45 -19.68 -7.49
N LYS A 116 24.89 -19.70 -6.23
CA LYS A 116 25.63 -20.83 -5.65
C LYS A 116 24.75 -22.08 -5.56
N LEU A 117 23.51 -21.96 -5.09
CA LEU A 117 22.57 -23.07 -5.00
C LEU A 117 22.23 -23.66 -6.38
N VAL A 118 21.98 -22.79 -7.36
CA VAL A 118 21.72 -23.22 -8.75
C VAL A 118 22.95 -23.90 -9.36
N HIS A 119 24.14 -23.37 -9.10
CA HIS A 119 25.39 -23.99 -9.52
C HIS A 119 25.60 -25.35 -8.86
N ASP A 120 25.38 -25.46 -7.54
CA ASP A 120 25.48 -26.71 -6.80
C ASP A 120 24.50 -27.76 -7.37
N ILE A 121 23.24 -27.39 -7.65
CA ILE A 121 22.25 -28.27 -8.28
C ILE A 121 22.68 -28.68 -9.71
N MET A 122 23.25 -27.75 -10.50
CA MET A 122 23.79 -28.08 -11.82
C MET A 122 24.98 -29.03 -11.73
N THR A 123 25.83 -28.89 -10.71
CA THR A 123 26.99 -29.78 -10.50
C THR A 123 26.64 -31.12 -9.87
N GLU A 124 25.64 -31.18 -8.97
CA GLU A 124 25.11 -32.44 -8.41
C GLU A 124 24.38 -33.26 -9.47
N LYS A 125 23.62 -32.60 -10.38
CA LYS A 125 23.03 -33.27 -11.55
C LYS A 125 24.07 -33.82 -12.53
N VAL A 126 25.33 -33.38 -12.46
CA VAL A 126 26.42 -33.94 -13.27
C VAL A 126 27.07 -35.17 -12.61
N SER A 127 26.84 -35.42 -11.31
CA SER A 127 27.41 -36.58 -10.61
C SER A 127 26.47 -37.79 -10.48
N SER A 128 25.18 -37.67 -10.83
CA SER A 128 24.25 -38.79 -10.94
C SER A 128 23.70 -38.95 -12.35
N GLY A 129 24.58 -39.48 -13.22
CA GLY A 129 24.33 -40.22 -14.47
C GLY A 129 23.01 -40.01 -15.25
N GLY A 130 23.14 -39.48 -16.46
CA GLY A 130 22.13 -39.67 -17.52
C GLY A 130 22.39 -38.81 -18.75
N ALA A 131 22.84 -39.43 -19.83
CA ALA A 131 23.22 -38.83 -21.11
C ALA A 131 22.06 -38.20 -21.90
N TYR A 132 22.45 -37.53 -23.01
CA TYR A 132 21.68 -36.93 -24.11
C TYR A 132 21.18 -35.48 -23.87
N SER A 133 21.35 -34.49 -24.75
CA SER A 133 21.93 -34.45 -26.10
C SER A 133 22.41 -33.03 -26.42
N LYS A 134 23.43 -32.96 -27.28
CA LYS A 134 23.99 -31.73 -27.87
C LYS A 134 22.95 -31.00 -28.73
N THR A 135 22.90 -29.68 -28.63
CA THR A 135 23.04 -28.82 -29.83
C THR A 135 24.09 -27.73 -29.56
N THR A 136 24.82 -27.42 -30.62
CA THR A 136 26.12 -26.73 -30.73
C THR A 136 25.87 -25.46 -31.58
N PRO A 137 26.86 -24.58 -31.85
CA PRO A 137 27.37 -23.51 -30.99
C PRO A 137 27.47 -22.15 -31.74
N GLN A 138 28.10 -21.16 -31.09
CA GLN A 138 28.94 -20.07 -31.62
C GLN A 138 28.44 -18.67 -31.14
N SER A 139 29.22 -17.81 -30.49
CA SER A 139 30.69 -17.66 -30.52
C SER A 139 31.25 -17.10 -29.20
N GLN A 140 32.31 -17.77 -28.71
CA GLN A 140 33.61 -17.26 -28.22
C GLN A 140 33.63 -15.97 -27.38
N ALA A 141 33.92 -15.99 -26.08
CA ALA A 141 35.15 -16.40 -25.36
C ALA A 141 36.03 -15.20 -24.93
N SER A 142 36.22 -15.13 -23.61
CA SER A 142 37.45 -14.72 -22.92
C SER A 142 37.78 -13.22 -22.71
N THR A 143 37.56 -12.82 -21.45
CA THR A 143 38.57 -12.25 -20.54
C THR A 143 39.26 -10.94 -20.93
N ALA A 144 38.88 -9.85 -20.24
CA ALA A 144 39.77 -9.08 -19.34
C ALA A 144 39.04 -7.83 -18.84
N ILE A 145 38.77 -7.76 -17.53
CA ILE A 145 38.59 -6.46 -16.88
C ILE A 145 40.01 -5.92 -16.67
N ASN A 146 40.45 -5.02 -17.53
CA ASN A 146 41.58 -4.15 -17.25
C ASN A 146 41.09 -2.70 -17.22
N THR A 147 41.47 -2.00 -16.16
CA THR A 147 41.10 -0.63 -15.84
C THR A 147 41.72 0.36 -16.82
N ARG A 148 40.94 1.34 -17.33
CA ARG A 148 41.31 2.78 -17.24
C ARG A 148 40.22 3.72 -17.76
N ALA A 149 40.05 4.83 -17.02
CA ALA A 149 39.28 6.02 -17.37
C ALA A 149 39.67 6.63 -18.71
N VAL A 150 38.70 7.18 -19.46
CA VAL A 150 38.93 8.15 -20.55
C VAL A 150 37.67 9.04 -20.62
N THR A 151 37.69 10.23 -20.01
CA THR A 151 37.77 11.54 -20.70
C THR A 151 36.95 11.67 -21.99
N SER A 152 36.12 12.70 -22.04
CA SER A 152 35.38 13.18 -23.20
C SER A 152 36.29 13.47 -24.40
N ALA A 153 35.91 12.98 -25.59
CA ALA A 153 35.85 13.73 -26.85
C ALA A 153 35.40 12.82 -28.00
N HIS A 154 34.22 13.15 -28.56
CA HIS A 154 33.77 13.04 -29.96
C HIS A 154 33.80 11.64 -30.64
N GLU A 155 32.79 11.20 -31.40
CA GLU A 155 31.71 11.86 -32.17
C GLU A 155 30.69 10.76 -32.54
N ASP A 156 29.45 11.18 -32.84
CA ASP A 156 28.41 10.53 -33.66
C ASP A 156 28.31 8.99 -33.72
N ASP A 157 27.19 8.43 -33.22
CA ASP A 157 26.23 7.68 -34.05
C ASP A 157 25.05 7.14 -33.22
N ASP A 158 23.84 7.44 -33.71
CA ASP A 158 22.51 6.85 -33.45
C ASP A 158 22.21 6.22 -32.07
N ILE A 159 21.49 6.98 -31.24
CA ILE A 159 20.71 6.46 -30.12
C ILE A 159 19.58 5.60 -30.71
N GLN A 160 19.72 4.27 -30.65
CA GLN A 160 18.61 3.37 -30.95
C GLN A 160 17.65 3.37 -29.75
N ASP A 161 16.51 4.06 -29.92
CA ASP A 161 15.36 4.01 -29.03
C ASP A 161 15.02 2.55 -28.72
N ALA A 162 15.09 2.17 -27.45
CA ALA A 162 14.62 0.88 -27.00
C ALA A 162 13.08 0.88 -27.14
N GLU A 163 12.57 0.17 -28.14
CA GLU A 163 11.14 0.05 -28.42
C GLU A 163 10.40 -0.44 -27.16
N GLU A 164 9.57 0.45 -26.62
CA GLU A 164 8.58 0.14 -25.60
C GLU A 164 7.61 -0.90 -26.18
N TYR A 165 7.59 -2.11 -25.63
CA TYR A 165 6.64 -3.16 -26.03
C TYR A 165 5.23 -2.73 -25.60
N VAL A 166 4.48 -2.13 -26.53
CA VAL A 166 3.15 -1.52 -26.33
C VAL A 166 1.97 -2.50 -26.54
N GLU A 167 2.22 -3.78 -26.86
CA GLU A 167 1.13 -4.72 -27.21
C GLU A 167 0.12 -4.96 -26.09
N GLU A 168 0.54 -4.94 -24.81
CA GLU A 168 -0.35 -5.27 -23.69
C GLU A 168 -1.29 -4.13 -23.29
N THR A 169 -0.88 -2.87 -23.47
CA THR A 169 -1.71 -1.68 -23.16
C THR A 169 -2.72 -1.38 -24.26
N LEU A 170 -2.41 -1.72 -25.52
CA LEU A 170 -3.34 -1.61 -26.64
C LEU A 170 -4.54 -2.57 -26.48
N ALA A 171 -4.27 -3.82 -26.11
CA ALA A 171 -5.29 -4.86 -25.93
C ALA A 171 -6.33 -4.50 -24.85
N LEU A 172 -5.88 -3.93 -23.72
CA LEU A 172 -6.77 -3.50 -22.64
C LEU A 172 -7.70 -2.35 -23.07
N LYS A 173 -7.15 -1.39 -23.82
CA LYS A 173 -7.86 -0.19 -24.29
C LYS A 173 -8.95 -0.54 -25.30
N ASP A 174 -8.69 -1.52 -26.16
CA ASP A 174 -9.68 -2.01 -27.12
C ASP A 174 -10.83 -2.76 -26.42
N MET A 175 -10.51 -3.56 -25.40
CA MET A 175 -11.50 -4.27 -24.59
C MET A 175 -12.40 -3.31 -23.79
N GLU A 176 -11.83 -2.24 -23.22
CA GLU A 176 -12.58 -1.18 -22.53
C GLU A 176 -13.57 -0.49 -23.48
N LYS A 177 -13.13 -0.14 -24.69
CA LYS A 177 -13.96 0.54 -25.69
C LYS A 177 -15.15 -0.32 -26.13
N GLU A 178 -14.96 -1.62 -26.24
CA GLU A 178 -16.04 -2.55 -26.56
C GLU A 178 -17.05 -2.66 -25.41
N MET A 179 -16.56 -2.74 -24.16
CA MET A 179 -17.42 -2.77 -22.96
C MET A 179 -18.28 -1.50 -22.85
N ILE A 180 -17.71 -0.33 -23.12
CA ILE A 180 -18.43 0.95 -23.11
C ILE A 180 -19.51 0.99 -24.20
N ARG A 181 -19.20 0.56 -25.43
CA ARG A 181 -20.20 0.49 -26.52
C ARG A 181 -21.36 -0.44 -26.18
N LYS A 182 -21.05 -1.64 -25.67
CA LYS A 182 -22.05 -2.63 -25.28
C LYS A 182 -22.95 -2.12 -24.15
N ALA A 183 -22.39 -1.37 -23.21
CA ALA A 183 -23.15 -0.73 -22.14
C ALA A 183 -24.05 0.40 -22.67
N LEU A 184 -23.56 1.24 -23.60
CA LEU A 184 -24.35 2.32 -24.19
C LEU A 184 -25.52 1.82 -25.02
N ASP A 185 -25.33 0.75 -25.82
CA ASP A 185 -26.39 0.10 -26.59
C ASP A 185 -27.44 -0.52 -25.68
N LYS A 186 -27.00 -1.20 -24.62
CA LYS A 186 -27.90 -1.81 -23.62
C LYS A 186 -28.80 -0.78 -22.93
N HIS A 187 -28.29 0.43 -22.70
CA HIS A 187 -28.99 1.48 -21.94
C HIS A 187 -29.54 2.63 -22.80
N ARG A 188 -29.58 2.48 -24.14
CA ARG A 188 -30.12 3.47 -25.11
C ARG A 188 -29.66 4.90 -24.82
N GLY A 189 -28.40 5.08 -24.44
CA GLY A 189 -27.80 6.39 -24.17
C GLY A 189 -28.35 7.16 -22.96
N LYS A 190 -29.19 6.56 -22.09
CA LYS A 190 -29.70 7.24 -20.90
C LYS A 190 -28.69 7.15 -19.76
N ARG A 191 -27.86 8.20 -19.60
CA ARG A 191 -27.12 8.43 -18.35
C ARG A 191 -28.13 8.61 -17.22
N LYS A 192 -28.05 7.78 -16.18
CA LYS A 192 -28.64 8.14 -14.88
C LYS A 192 -27.81 9.31 -14.34
N TYR A 193 -28.45 10.46 -14.20
CA TYR A 193 -27.96 11.55 -13.34
C TYR A 193 -28.01 11.10 -11.88
#